data_AF-A0A2V8NBC7-F1
#
_entry.id   AF-A0A2V8NBC7-F1
#
_cell.length_a   1.000
_cell.length_b   1.000
_cell.length_c   1.000
_cell.angle_alpha   90.00
_cell.angle_beta   90.00
_cell.angle_gamma   90.00
#
_symmetry.space_group_name_H-M   'P 1'
#
loop_
_entity.id
_entity.type
_entity.pdbx_description
1 polymer ?
#
loop_
_entity_poly.entity_id
_entity_poly.type
_entity_poly.pdbx_seq_one_letter_code
_entity_poly.pdbx_strand_id
1 'polypeptide(L)'
;MEANAFALKKDGRKRGSILRAMNEVPMVEDVQTMNWKWLQYALILLIGIGGVLVLFIAGCQRSATTYPEEAAVKPSPLKSAEPAEVPPLPTQAAVPARVFEPAIAEIRGQTKLRILLPSKLPAVIHERDIKLALGMVLENGYSISLYYDEEASGASFAATFSGSTDVFRDLPNTQPATLANGIVGIFRPVSCGGSCAPANLWWEKDGVMYQIQIKLLSTMDEQEQQKIMVETADSSVALVLSSSLPQSGLSDIAGTWEVVGHVEPGISAMSNVEADSWLRKKARYENAIAEFGSERCTAPSYTKKLVNAKSYFMDEFRIQASQLGITTNEIAVVEVKCSDADWTAPGSLLLKDQSHLLTVWDGVFFKLSR
;
A
#
# COMPACT_ATOMS: atom_id res chain seq x y z
N MET A 1 71.30 38.06 -1.86
CA MET A 1 70.38 38.20 -0.72
C MET A 1 69.24 37.21 -0.97
N GLU A 2 69.43 35.91 -0.75
CA GLU A 2 69.39 35.18 0.55
C GLU A 2 68.16 35.51 1.39
N ALA A 3 67.53 34.64 2.18
CA ALA A 3 67.32 33.20 2.29
C ALA A 3 66.50 33.03 3.59
N ASN A 4 65.61 32.03 3.65
CA ASN A 4 65.27 31.20 4.82
C ASN A 4 64.81 31.79 6.19
N ALA A 5 63.63 31.31 6.61
CA ALA A 5 63.32 30.60 7.87
C ALA A 5 63.75 31.16 9.24
N PHE A 6 62.82 31.20 10.22
CA PHE A 6 62.71 30.19 11.30
C PHE A 6 61.60 30.52 12.31
N ALA A 7 61.02 29.47 12.90
CA ALA A 7 59.98 29.47 13.91
C ALA A 7 60.49 29.86 15.31
N LEU A 8 59.60 30.37 16.18
CA LEU A 8 59.68 30.14 17.63
C LEU A 8 58.28 30.01 18.27
N LYS A 9 58.12 28.88 18.96
CA LYS A 9 57.02 28.41 19.81
C LYS A 9 57.12 29.09 21.19
N LYS A 10 56.01 29.48 21.82
CA LYS A 10 55.95 29.51 23.30
C LYS A 10 54.53 29.27 23.84
N ASP A 11 54.54 28.42 24.84
CA ASP A 11 53.48 27.75 25.58
C ASP A 11 52.79 28.70 26.60
N GLY A 12 51.57 28.40 27.02
CA GLY A 12 50.85 29.28 27.95
C GLY A 12 49.43 28.89 28.37
N ARG A 13 49.23 27.64 28.79
CA ARG A 13 48.02 27.14 29.47
C ARG A 13 47.68 27.99 30.72
N LYS A 14 46.49 28.59 30.78
CA LYS A 14 45.79 28.89 32.05
C LYS A 14 44.41 28.25 32.08
N ARG A 15 44.24 27.39 33.10
CA ARG A 15 42.99 26.76 33.54
C ARG A 15 42.09 27.80 34.21
N GLY A 16 40.79 27.68 33.97
CA GLY A 16 39.74 28.28 34.79
C GLY A 16 38.43 27.52 34.52
N SER A 17 38.04 26.66 35.45
CA SER A 17 36.80 25.88 35.47
C SER A 17 36.13 26.14 36.80
N ILE A 18 34.93 26.74 36.83
CA ILE A 18 33.90 26.67 37.91
C ILE A 18 32.55 26.99 37.21
N LEU A 19 31.69 26.01 36.89
CA LEU A 19 30.53 25.51 37.66
C LEU A 19 29.32 26.47 37.77
N ARG A 20 28.21 26.01 37.18
CA ARG A 20 26.80 26.00 37.67
C ARG A 20 26.08 27.33 38.00
N ALA A 21 24.96 27.58 37.32
CA ALA A 21 23.63 27.77 37.94
C ALA A 21 22.52 27.76 36.88
N MET A 22 21.41 27.09 37.22
CA MET A 22 20.14 26.99 36.49
C MET A 22 19.17 28.08 36.99
N ASN A 23 18.08 28.24 36.23
CA ASN A 23 16.79 28.88 36.57
C ASN A 23 16.74 30.41 36.53
N GLU A 24 15.96 30.96 35.58
CA GLU A 24 14.66 31.59 35.88
C GLU A 24 13.93 31.97 34.57
N VAL A 25 12.62 31.72 34.57
CA VAL A 25 11.63 31.97 33.50
C VAL A 25 11.04 33.37 33.70
N PRO A 26 10.76 34.16 32.65
CA PRO A 26 9.76 35.21 32.75
C PRO A 26 8.46 34.78 32.05
N MET A 27 7.40 34.78 32.86
CA MET A 27 6.01 34.82 32.49
C MET A 27 5.69 36.14 31.75
N VAL A 28 4.95 36.06 30.64
CA VAL A 28 4.11 37.16 30.16
C VAL A 28 2.74 36.56 29.86
N GLU A 29 1.78 36.93 30.70
CA GLU A 29 0.34 36.85 30.43
C GLU A 29 0.01 37.91 29.38
N ASP A 30 -0.70 37.52 28.32
CA ASP A 30 -2.00 38.16 28.07
C ASP A 30 -2.86 37.31 27.14
N VAL A 31 -4.10 37.18 27.60
CA VAL A 31 -5.21 36.40 27.07
C VAL A 31 -5.97 37.29 26.09
N GLN A 32 -6.41 36.77 24.94
CA GLN A 32 -7.78 36.90 24.40
C GLN A 32 -7.87 36.35 22.96
N THR A 33 -8.99 35.68 22.70
CA THR A 33 -9.50 35.16 21.41
C THR A 33 -9.05 33.75 21.00
N MET A 34 -9.56 32.73 21.69
CA MET A 34 -9.70 31.40 21.10
C MET A 34 -11.15 30.92 21.16
N ASN A 35 -11.56 30.36 20.03
CA ASN A 35 -12.91 30.30 19.50
C ASN A 35 -13.74 29.15 20.11
N TRP A 36 -14.99 29.45 20.45
CA TRP A 36 -15.97 28.76 21.30
C TRP A 36 -16.55 27.42 20.75
N LYS A 37 -15.85 26.65 19.91
CA LYS A 37 -16.46 25.49 19.22
C LYS A 37 -16.03 24.09 19.68
N TRP A 38 -15.29 23.94 20.77
CA TRP A 38 -14.77 22.62 21.21
C TRP A 38 -15.17 22.18 22.63
N LEU A 39 -16.18 22.80 23.23
CA LEU A 39 -16.64 22.49 24.60
C LEU A 39 -18.11 22.03 24.67
N GLN A 40 -18.54 21.15 23.76
CA GLN A 40 -19.86 20.52 23.80
C GLN A 40 -19.88 18.98 23.78
N TYR A 41 -18.74 18.30 23.90
CA TYR A 41 -18.69 16.82 23.83
C TYR A 41 -18.10 16.11 25.06
N ALA A 42 -18.06 16.76 26.23
CA ALA A 42 -17.48 16.15 27.44
C ALA A 42 -18.44 15.99 28.63
N LEU A 43 -19.76 16.15 28.44
CA LEU A 43 -20.68 16.01 29.57
C LEU A 43 -22.08 15.63 29.12
N ILE A 44 -22.39 14.33 29.12
CA ILE A 44 -23.73 13.73 29.34
C ILE A 44 -23.51 12.22 29.52
N LEU A 45 -24.23 11.64 30.49
CA LEU A 45 -24.28 10.22 30.92
C LEU A 45 -23.30 9.79 32.02
N LEU A 46 -23.37 10.50 33.15
CA LEU A 46 -23.34 9.84 34.46
C LEU A 46 -24.69 10.09 35.15
N ILE A 47 -25.15 9.07 35.88
CA ILE A 47 -26.38 8.96 36.69
C ILE A 47 -27.51 8.21 35.98
N GLY A 48 -27.76 6.97 36.42
CA GLY A 48 -29.02 6.29 36.13
C GLY A 48 -29.05 4.78 36.40
N ILE A 49 -29.32 4.42 37.66
CA ILE A 49 -30.04 3.21 38.09
C ILE A 49 -29.19 1.95 38.33
N GLY A 50 -28.92 1.74 39.62
CA GLY A 50 -28.61 0.43 40.18
C GLY A 50 -29.85 -0.47 40.23
N GLY A 51 -29.64 -1.77 40.03
CA GLY A 51 -30.69 -2.78 40.06
C GLY A 51 -30.09 -4.18 40.20
N VAL A 52 -29.86 -4.57 41.46
CA VAL A 52 -29.99 -5.91 42.05
C VAL A 52 -29.68 -7.13 41.17
N LEU A 53 -28.52 -7.72 41.44
CA LEU A 53 -28.09 -9.06 41.03
C LEU A 53 -28.86 -10.12 41.86
N VAL A 54 -29.78 -10.86 41.24
CA VAL A 54 -30.35 -12.10 41.82
C VAL A 54 -29.67 -13.30 41.18
N LEU A 55 -28.93 -14.02 42.02
CA LEU A 55 -28.38 -15.35 41.73
C LEU A 55 -29.51 -16.37 41.55
N PHE A 56 -29.56 -17.01 40.38
CA PHE A 56 -30.20 -18.32 40.24
C PHE A 56 -29.14 -19.34 39.79
N ILE A 57 -28.80 -20.20 40.74
CA ILE A 57 -28.03 -21.43 40.54
C ILE A 57 -29.07 -22.49 40.17
N ALA A 58 -29.03 -23.03 38.95
CA ALA A 58 -29.84 -24.18 38.58
C ALA A 58 -29.03 -25.16 37.73
N GLY A 59 -28.62 -26.25 38.39
CA GLY A 59 -28.90 -27.61 37.91
C GLY A 59 -28.25 -28.07 36.60
N CYS A 60 -27.09 -28.70 36.74
CA CYS A 60 -26.61 -29.74 35.83
C CYS A 60 -27.67 -30.83 35.62
N GLN A 61 -28.06 -31.14 34.38
CA GLN A 61 -28.38 -32.51 33.96
C GLN A 61 -27.95 -32.74 32.51
N ARG A 62 -26.90 -33.56 32.35
CA ARG A 62 -26.53 -34.22 31.09
C ARG A 62 -27.52 -35.35 30.86
N SER A 63 -28.32 -35.26 29.80
CA SER A 63 -29.06 -36.40 29.28
C SER A 63 -28.25 -37.05 28.16
N ALA A 64 -27.81 -38.27 28.39
CA ALA A 64 -27.18 -39.13 27.41
C ALA A 64 -28.21 -39.51 26.32
N THR A 65 -27.91 -39.20 25.06
CA THR A 65 -28.68 -39.72 23.92
C THR A 65 -28.04 -41.01 23.44
N THR A 66 -28.78 -42.10 23.65
CA THR A 66 -28.57 -43.44 23.15
C THR A 66 -28.60 -43.44 21.62
N TYR A 67 -27.58 -44.01 20.97
CA TYR A 67 -27.60 -44.33 19.55
C TYR A 67 -28.40 -45.62 19.33
N PRO A 68 -29.38 -45.67 18.41
CA PRO A 68 -29.90 -46.93 17.91
C PRO A 68 -29.07 -47.44 16.72
N GLU A 69 -29.10 -48.76 16.68
CA GLU A 69 -28.35 -49.71 15.89
C GLU A 69 -28.73 -49.73 14.40
N GLU A 70 -27.72 -50.06 13.62
CA GLU A 70 -27.62 -50.34 12.19
C GLU A 70 -28.83 -51.04 11.53
N ALA A 71 -29.33 -50.46 10.44
CA ALA A 71 -30.20 -51.16 9.49
C ALA A 71 -29.52 -51.23 8.12
N ALA A 72 -29.14 -52.45 7.74
CA ALA A 72 -28.52 -52.81 6.48
C ALA A 72 -29.42 -52.47 5.27
N VAL A 73 -28.88 -51.69 4.32
CA VAL A 73 -29.52 -51.43 3.03
C VAL A 73 -28.84 -52.29 1.95
N LYS A 74 -29.68 -53.08 1.27
CA LYS A 74 -29.38 -53.97 0.14
C LYS A 74 -28.76 -53.20 -1.05
N PRO A 75 -27.80 -53.77 -1.80
CA PRO A 75 -27.19 -53.07 -2.93
C PRO A 75 -28.16 -53.00 -4.13
N SER A 76 -28.40 -51.77 -4.61
CA SER A 76 -29.10 -51.48 -5.86
C SER A 76 -28.17 -51.69 -7.07
N PRO A 77 -28.71 -51.97 -8.28
CA PRO A 77 -27.90 -52.26 -9.46
C PRO A 77 -27.15 -51.03 -9.97
N LEU A 78 -25.89 -51.23 -10.37
CA LEU A 78 -24.99 -50.23 -10.98
C LEU A 78 -25.64 -49.57 -12.20
N LYS A 79 -25.98 -48.28 -12.07
CA LYS A 79 -26.32 -47.41 -13.19
C LYS A 79 -25.01 -46.98 -13.87
N SER A 80 -24.92 -47.21 -15.19
CA SER A 80 -23.77 -46.87 -16.03
C SER A 80 -23.21 -45.49 -15.74
N ALA A 81 -21.89 -45.42 -15.62
CA ALA A 81 -21.13 -44.18 -15.46
C ALA A 81 -21.34 -43.27 -16.68
N GLU A 82 -21.93 -42.11 -16.41
CA GLU A 82 -21.89 -40.94 -17.28
C GLU A 82 -20.43 -40.46 -17.39
N PRO A 83 -19.96 -39.92 -18.53
CA PRO A 83 -18.58 -39.48 -18.67
C PRO A 83 -18.27 -38.42 -17.62
N ALA A 84 -17.20 -38.62 -16.84
CA ALA A 84 -16.73 -37.67 -15.85
C ALA A 84 -16.61 -36.28 -16.49
N GLU A 85 -17.44 -35.36 -16.00
CA GLU A 85 -17.32 -33.95 -16.28
C GLU A 85 -15.91 -33.53 -15.87
N VAL A 86 -15.14 -33.06 -16.85
CA VAL A 86 -13.78 -32.56 -16.63
C VAL A 86 -13.88 -31.48 -15.56
N PRO A 87 -13.19 -31.61 -14.40
CA PRO A 87 -13.26 -30.59 -13.36
C PRO A 87 -12.87 -29.25 -13.99
N PRO A 88 -13.64 -28.17 -13.76
CA PRO A 88 -13.30 -26.88 -14.32
C PRO A 88 -11.88 -26.51 -13.89
N LEU A 89 -11.09 -26.10 -14.88
CA LEU A 89 -9.75 -25.55 -14.70
C LEU A 89 -9.76 -24.56 -13.52
N PRO A 90 -8.71 -24.53 -12.67
CA PRO A 90 -8.68 -23.69 -11.48
C PRO A 90 -9.03 -22.25 -11.86
N THR A 91 -10.13 -21.77 -11.28
CA THR A 91 -10.59 -20.38 -11.38
C THR A 91 -9.40 -19.46 -11.18
N GLN A 92 -9.05 -18.72 -12.23
CA GLN A 92 -8.03 -17.70 -12.22
C GLN A 92 -8.15 -16.92 -10.91
N ALA A 93 -7.08 -16.89 -10.11
CA ALA A 93 -7.09 -16.28 -8.78
C ALA A 93 -7.71 -14.88 -8.89
N ALA A 94 -8.86 -14.67 -8.25
CA ALA A 94 -9.60 -13.43 -8.39
C ALA A 94 -8.72 -12.26 -7.89
N VAL A 95 -8.62 -11.22 -8.72
CA VAL A 95 -7.84 -10.00 -8.44
C VAL A 95 -8.77 -8.89 -7.95
N PRO A 96 -8.28 -7.92 -7.16
CA PRO A 96 -9.09 -6.76 -6.79
C PRO A 96 -9.64 -5.99 -8.01
N ALA A 97 -10.78 -5.32 -7.84
CA ALA A 97 -11.34 -4.47 -8.88
C ALA A 97 -10.36 -3.37 -9.32
N ARG A 98 -10.35 -3.03 -10.62
CA ARG A 98 -9.36 -2.11 -11.22
C ARG A 98 -9.41 -0.71 -10.63
N VAL A 99 -10.58 -0.27 -10.17
CA VAL A 99 -10.76 0.99 -9.44
C VAL A 99 -9.75 1.22 -8.30
N PHE A 100 -9.23 0.14 -7.69
CA PHE A 100 -8.29 0.24 -6.59
C PHE A 100 -6.83 0.42 -7.01
N GLU A 101 -6.50 0.28 -8.30
CA GLU A 101 -5.11 0.34 -8.78
C GLU A 101 -4.34 1.60 -8.34
N PRO A 102 -4.90 2.83 -8.41
CA PRO A 102 -4.21 4.03 -7.95
C PRO A 102 -3.92 4.00 -6.44
N ALA A 103 -4.93 3.69 -5.61
CA ALA A 103 -4.78 3.61 -4.16
C ALA A 103 -3.82 2.50 -3.72
N ILE A 104 -3.84 1.35 -4.41
CA ILE A 104 -2.88 0.27 -4.18
C ILE A 104 -1.46 0.76 -4.48
N ALA A 105 -1.24 1.51 -5.56
CA ALA A 105 0.08 2.04 -5.90
C ALA A 105 0.61 3.00 -4.81
N GLU A 106 -0.27 3.74 -4.14
CA GLU A 106 0.09 4.66 -3.05
C GLU A 106 0.55 3.94 -1.78
N ILE A 107 -0.08 2.82 -1.40
CA ILE A 107 0.21 2.15 -0.11
C ILE A 107 1.04 0.88 -0.24
N ARG A 108 1.25 0.38 -1.45
CA ARG A 108 1.98 -0.87 -1.69
C ARG A 108 3.42 -0.75 -1.18
N GLY A 109 3.87 -1.76 -0.43
CA GLY A 109 5.21 -1.82 0.14
C GLY A 109 5.40 -1.00 1.42
N GLN A 110 4.40 -0.21 1.83
CA GLN A 110 4.47 0.61 3.04
C GLN A 110 3.73 0.00 4.24
N THR A 111 2.83 -0.96 3.98
CA THR A 111 2.18 -1.75 5.03
C THR A 111 2.60 -3.22 4.97
N LYS A 112 2.77 -3.83 6.14
CA LYS A 112 3.00 -5.27 6.29
C LYS A 112 1.69 -6.06 6.40
N LEU A 113 0.57 -5.37 6.56
CA LEU A 113 -0.73 -6.02 6.66
C LEU A 113 -1.19 -6.52 5.31
N ARG A 114 -1.86 -7.67 5.32
CA ARG A 114 -2.51 -8.21 4.14
C ARG A 114 -3.66 -7.29 3.75
N ILE A 115 -3.56 -6.69 2.57
CA ILE A 115 -4.63 -5.87 1.99
C ILE A 115 -5.72 -6.80 1.45
N LEU A 116 -6.96 -6.65 1.95
CA LEU A 116 -8.16 -7.29 1.39
C LEU A 116 -8.99 -6.25 0.66
N LEU A 117 -9.35 -6.53 -0.60
CA LEU A 117 -10.17 -5.66 -1.43
C LEU A 117 -11.15 -6.48 -2.27
N PRO A 118 -12.38 -5.99 -2.50
CA PRO A 118 -13.35 -6.70 -3.31
C PRO A 118 -12.88 -6.85 -4.76
N SER A 119 -13.06 -8.05 -5.31
CA SER A 119 -12.82 -8.33 -6.73
C SER A 119 -13.84 -7.63 -7.65
N LYS A 120 -14.98 -7.22 -7.11
CA LYS A 120 -16.01 -6.44 -7.79
C LYS A 120 -16.69 -5.49 -6.80
N LEU A 121 -16.92 -4.24 -7.19
CA LEU A 121 -17.73 -3.32 -6.39
C LEU A 121 -19.20 -3.80 -6.30
N PRO A 122 -19.90 -3.52 -5.19
CA PRO A 122 -21.32 -3.83 -5.08
C PRO A 122 -22.11 -3.10 -6.17
N ALA A 123 -23.23 -3.68 -6.64
CA ALA A 123 -23.99 -3.15 -7.77
C ALA A 123 -24.48 -1.70 -7.59
N VAL A 124 -24.60 -1.25 -6.34
CA VAL A 124 -24.97 0.13 -5.97
C VAL A 124 -23.86 1.16 -6.24
N ILE A 125 -22.61 0.73 -6.44
CA ILE A 125 -21.49 1.58 -6.83
C ILE A 125 -21.05 1.19 -8.24
N HIS A 126 -21.28 2.06 -9.22
CA HIS A 126 -20.74 1.85 -10.55
C HIS A 126 -19.28 2.32 -10.61
N GLU A 127 -18.39 1.42 -10.98
CA GLU A 127 -16.95 1.69 -11.08
C GLU A 127 -16.60 2.92 -11.96
N ARG A 128 -17.33 3.14 -13.06
CA ARG A 128 -17.13 4.30 -13.96
C ARG A 128 -17.46 5.66 -13.33
N ASP A 129 -18.25 5.66 -12.27
CA ASP A 129 -18.68 6.88 -11.57
C ASP A 129 -17.65 7.30 -10.51
N ILE A 130 -16.75 6.39 -10.12
CA ILE A 130 -15.63 6.69 -9.22
C ILE A 130 -14.59 7.53 -9.96
N LYS A 131 -14.25 8.68 -9.40
CA LYS A 131 -13.27 9.63 -9.96
C LYS A 131 -11.93 9.57 -9.23
N LEU A 132 -11.93 9.14 -7.99
CA LEU A 132 -10.74 9.09 -7.16
C LEU A 132 -10.75 7.86 -6.25
N ALA A 133 -9.59 7.22 -6.16
CA ALA A 133 -9.29 6.18 -5.19
C ALA A 133 -8.02 6.61 -4.44
N LEU A 134 -8.12 6.84 -3.14
CA LEU A 134 -7.01 7.27 -2.27
C LEU A 134 -6.61 6.15 -1.32
N GLY A 135 -5.31 5.89 -1.21
CA GLY A 135 -4.72 4.96 -0.27
C GLY A 135 -3.93 5.68 0.82
N MET A 136 -4.18 5.35 2.08
CA MET A 136 -3.46 5.87 3.23
C MET A 136 -2.89 4.74 4.08
N VAL A 137 -1.64 4.91 4.52
CA VAL A 137 -1.03 4.06 5.54
C VAL A 137 -1.29 4.70 6.90
N LEU A 138 -1.75 3.90 7.85
CA LEU A 138 -1.99 4.31 9.23
C LEU A 138 -0.95 3.64 10.13
N GLU A 139 -0.74 4.15 11.34
CA GLU A 139 0.22 3.58 12.30
C GLU A 139 0.02 2.07 12.51
N ASN A 140 -1.24 1.65 12.63
CA ASN A 140 -1.65 0.26 12.88
C ASN A 140 -2.38 -0.38 11.70
N GLY A 141 -2.34 0.23 10.50
CA GLY A 141 -3.30 -0.15 9.47
C GLY A 141 -3.09 0.44 8.08
N TYR A 142 -4.11 0.24 7.24
CA TYR A 142 -4.27 0.94 5.97
C TYR A 142 -5.73 1.32 5.76
N SER A 143 -5.99 2.32 4.92
CA SER A 143 -7.33 2.70 4.47
C SER A 143 -7.30 3.02 2.98
N ILE A 144 -8.24 2.48 2.23
CA ILE A 144 -8.47 2.81 0.83
C ILE A 144 -9.89 3.37 0.70
N SER A 145 -10.02 4.60 0.21
CA SER A 145 -11.29 5.30 0.07
C SER A 145 -11.59 5.64 -1.39
N LEU A 146 -12.86 5.50 -1.78
CA LEU A 146 -13.38 5.79 -3.12
C LEU A 146 -14.31 7.00 -3.08
N TYR A 147 -14.21 7.86 -4.09
CA TYR A 147 -14.99 9.09 -4.21
C TYR A 147 -15.56 9.29 -5.62
N TYR A 148 -16.72 9.94 -5.67
CA TYR A 148 -17.40 10.34 -6.91
C TYR A 148 -16.88 11.68 -7.48
N ASP A 149 -15.93 12.34 -6.81
CA ASP A 149 -15.24 13.54 -7.29
C ASP A 149 -13.71 13.39 -7.16
N GLU A 150 -12.98 14.35 -7.74
CA GLU A 150 -11.50 14.36 -7.74
C GLU A 150 -10.90 15.01 -6.49
N GLU A 151 -11.72 15.62 -5.63
CA GLU A 151 -11.29 16.41 -4.46
C GLU A 151 -11.49 15.68 -3.13
N ALA A 152 -12.03 14.45 -3.15
CA ALA A 152 -12.33 13.64 -1.97
C ALA A 152 -13.27 14.34 -0.97
N SER A 153 -14.27 15.08 -1.46
CA SER A 153 -15.21 15.75 -0.56
C SER A 153 -16.03 14.73 0.24
N GLY A 154 -16.40 15.06 1.48
CA GLY A 154 -17.25 14.17 2.29
C GLY A 154 -18.60 13.85 1.65
N ALA A 155 -19.11 14.76 0.80
CA ALA A 155 -20.35 14.56 0.06
C ALA A 155 -20.21 13.53 -1.08
N SER A 156 -19.03 13.43 -1.69
CA SER A 156 -18.72 12.51 -2.78
C SER A 156 -18.25 11.12 -2.32
N PHE A 157 -18.12 10.91 -1.01
CA PHE A 157 -17.74 9.62 -0.45
C PHE A 157 -18.59 8.47 -1.00
N ALA A 158 -17.94 7.41 -1.50
CA ALA A 158 -18.60 6.21 -2.01
C ALA A 158 -18.40 5.02 -1.06
N ALA A 159 -17.14 4.70 -0.72
CA ALA A 159 -16.80 3.57 0.13
C ALA A 159 -15.39 3.68 0.73
N THR A 160 -15.14 2.97 1.83
CA THR A 160 -13.81 2.75 2.42
C THR A 160 -13.58 1.27 2.70
N PHE A 161 -12.35 0.82 2.47
CA PHE A 161 -11.85 -0.52 2.76
C PHE A 161 -10.59 -0.41 3.59
N SER A 162 -10.54 -1.02 4.77
CA SER A 162 -9.40 -0.89 5.67
C SER A 162 -9.07 -2.19 6.39
N GLY A 163 -7.84 -2.25 6.90
CA GLY A 163 -7.36 -3.30 7.79
C GLY A 163 -6.53 -2.67 8.90
N SER A 164 -6.74 -3.13 10.14
CA SER A 164 -6.04 -2.63 11.33
C SER A 164 -5.64 -3.78 12.27
N THR A 165 -4.52 -3.65 12.97
CA THR A 165 -4.17 -4.53 14.10
C THR A 165 -4.97 -4.22 15.37
N ASP A 166 -5.69 -3.11 15.40
CA ASP A 166 -6.57 -2.74 16.51
C ASP A 166 -7.90 -3.51 16.39
N VAL A 167 -7.97 -4.64 17.09
CA VAL A 167 -9.14 -5.53 17.13
C VAL A 167 -10.09 -5.11 18.26
N PHE A 168 -11.36 -4.88 17.92
CA PHE A 168 -12.44 -4.58 18.86
C PHE A 168 -13.64 -5.50 18.60
N ARG A 169 -14.48 -5.70 19.62
CA ARG A 169 -15.64 -6.61 19.54
C ARG A 169 -16.95 -6.03 20.06
N ASP A 170 -16.89 -4.95 20.81
CA ASP A 170 -18.07 -4.31 21.38
C ASP A 170 -18.34 -3.00 20.65
N LEU A 171 -19.43 -2.96 19.89
CA LEU A 171 -19.88 -1.80 19.15
C LEU A 171 -21.40 -1.63 19.33
N PRO A 172 -21.88 -0.44 19.70
CA PRO A 172 -23.30 -0.20 19.88
C PRO A 172 -24.03 -0.21 18.53
N ASN A 173 -25.31 -0.61 18.56
CA ASN A 173 -26.21 -0.63 17.40
C ASN A 173 -25.69 -1.52 16.26
N THR A 174 -25.19 -2.71 16.60
CA THR A 174 -24.66 -3.68 15.64
C THR A 174 -25.42 -4.99 15.69
N GLN A 175 -25.34 -5.75 14.61
CA GLN A 175 -25.94 -7.06 14.44
C GLN A 175 -24.87 -8.03 13.89
N PRO A 176 -24.90 -9.31 14.28
CA PRO A 176 -23.98 -10.30 13.70
C PRO A 176 -24.32 -10.56 12.23
N ALA A 177 -23.30 -10.63 11.38
CA ALA A 177 -23.42 -11.04 9.98
C ALA A 177 -22.54 -12.26 9.71
N THR A 178 -23.09 -13.29 9.06
CA THR A 178 -22.32 -14.49 8.70
C THR A 178 -21.71 -14.29 7.32
N LEU A 179 -20.38 -14.37 7.25
CA LEU A 179 -19.58 -14.35 6.03
C LEU A 179 -19.28 -15.77 5.55
N ALA A 180 -18.71 -15.88 4.35
CA ALA A 180 -18.20 -17.13 3.82
C ALA A 180 -17.24 -17.83 4.79
N ASN A 181 -17.24 -19.17 4.75
CA ASN A 181 -16.45 -20.04 5.63
C ASN A 181 -16.80 -19.92 7.12
N GLY A 182 -17.97 -19.38 7.47
CA GLY A 182 -18.46 -19.30 8.85
C GLY A 182 -17.81 -18.21 9.70
N ILE A 183 -17.11 -17.25 9.07
CA ILE A 183 -16.59 -16.07 9.77
C ILE A 183 -17.77 -15.20 10.21
N VAL A 184 -17.78 -14.77 11.47
CA VAL A 184 -18.82 -13.89 12.00
C VAL A 184 -18.29 -12.46 12.01
N GLY A 185 -18.93 -11.59 11.23
CA GLY A 185 -18.72 -10.16 11.21
C GLY A 185 -19.71 -9.39 12.09
N ILE A 186 -19.42 -8.12 12.30
CA ILE A 186 -20.22 -7.15 13.02
C ILE A 186 -20.76 -6.16 11.98
N PHE A 187 -22.06 -6.18 11.73
CA PHE A 187 -22.73 -5.31 10.78
C PHE A 187 -23.39 -4.14 11.51
N ARG A 188 -23.32 -2.95 10.92
CA ARG A 188 -24.09 -1.78 11.33
C ARG A 188 -24.77 -1.16 10.10
N PRO A 189 -26.09 -1.02 10.09
CA PRO A 189 -26.81 -0.38 8.99
C PRO A 189 -26.52 1.13 8.94
N VAL A 190 -26.92 1.76 7.82
CA VAL A 190 -26.98 3.22 7.71
C VAL A 190 -27.80 3.78 8.85
N SER A 191 -27.27 4.81 9.50
CA SER A 191 -27.95 5.53 10.57
C SER A 191 -27.99 7.01 10.23
N CYS A 192 -29.19 7.58 10.14
CA CYS A 192 -29.40 8.99 9.83
C CYS A 192 -29.99 9.75 11.01
N GLY A 193 -29.32 10.83 11.38
CA GLY A 193 -29.84 11.88 12.26
C GLY A 193 -29.68 13.24 11.56
N GLY A 194 -28.91 14.15 12.17
CA GLY A 194 -28.47 15.39 11.49
C GLY A 194 -27.47 15.17 10.35
N SER A 195 -26.80 14.01 10.34
CA SER A 195 -25.95 13.51 9.25
C SER A 195 -26.12 11.99 9.16
N CYS A 196 -25.99 11.44 7.95
CA CYS A 196 -26.08 10.00 7.73
C CYS A 196 -24.69 9.36 7.80
N ALA A 197 -24.52 8.39 8.69
CA ALA A 197 -23.36 7.51 8.71
C ALA A 197 -23.55 6.38 7.67
N PRO A 198 -22.47 5.96 6.97
CA PRO A 198 -22.53 4.84 6.01
C PRO A 198 -22.83 3.51 6.71
N ALA A 199 -23.21 2.51 5.93
CA ALA A 199 -23.26 1.13 6.41
C ALA A 199 -21.84 0.64 6.67
N ASN A 200 -21.65 -0.16 7.73
CA ASN A 200 -20.36 -0.69 8.13
C ASN A 200 -20.42 -2.20 8.34
N LEU A 201 -19.33 -2.88 8.03
CA LEU A 201 -19.13 -4.28 8.33
C LEU A 201 -17.68 -4.49 8.76
N TRP A 202 -17.51 -5.10 9.93
CA TRP A 202 -16.21 -5.45 10.49
C TRP A 202 -16.07 -6.95 10.63
N TRP A 203 -14.88 -7.51 10.39
CA TRP A 203 -14.59 -8.90 10.70
C TRP A 203 -13.11 -9.09 11.01
N GLU A 204 -12.83 -10.04 11.89
CA GLU A 204 -11.46 -10.42 12.25
C GLU A 204 -10.99 -11.57 11.35
N LYS A 205 -9.78 -11.45 10.79
CA LYS A 205 -9.11 -12.54 10.08
C LYS A 205 -7.61 -12.45 10.32
N ASP A 206 -7.00 -13.54 10.77
CA ASP A 206 -5.56 -13.64 11.06
C ASP A 206 -5.04 -12.52 12.01
N GLY A 207 -5.84 -12.11 13.00
CA GLY A 207 -5.48 -11.05 13.95
C GLY A 207 -5.58 -9.62 13.39
N VAL A 208 -6.15 -9.45 12.20
CA VAL A 208 -6.42 -8.14 11.57
C VAL A 208 -7.92 -7.89 11.56
N MET A 209 -8.33 -6.71 12.04
CA MET A 209 -9.69 -6.21 11.90
C MET A 209 -9.85 -5.56 10.54
N TYR A 210 -10.63 -6.18 9.67
CA TYR A 210 -11.02 -5.62 8.38
C TYR A 210 -12.33 -4.87 8.51
N GLN A 211 -12.45 -3.79 7.74
CA GLN A 211 -13.66 -2.98 7.69
C GLN A 211 -14.02 -2.61 6.26
N ILE A 212 -15.32 -2.67 5.98
CA ILE A 212 -15.94 -2.05 4.80
C ILE A 212 -16.90 -0.98 5.28
N GLN A 213 -16.84 0.20 4.67
CA GLN A 213 -17.86 1.23 4.75
C GLN A 213 -18.41 1.51 3.36
N ILE A 214 -19.74 1.54 3.20
CA ILE A 214 -20.38 1.88 1.93
C ILE A 214 -21.49 2.91 2.16
N LYS A 215 -21.51 3.96 1.32
CA LYS A 215 -22.62 4.91 1.28
C LYS A 215 -23.83 4.27 0.60
N LEU A 216 -24.72 3.71 1.41
CA LEU A 216 -26.02 3.19 0.98
C LEU A 216 -27.13 4.21 1.23
N LEU A 217 -28.27 4.02 0.55
CA LEU A 217 -29.46 4.83 0.79
C LEU A 217 -30.04 4.50 2.16
N SER A 218 -30.41 5.53 2.94
CA SER A 218 -31.01 5.36 4.26
C SER A 218 -32.40 4.73 4.24
N THR A 219 -33.05 4.75 3.07
CA THR A 219 -34.35 4.12 2.83
C THR A 219 -34.24 2.64 2.45
N MET A 220 -33.03 2.13 2.25
CA MET A 220 -32.79 0.71 1.92
C MET A 220 -33.04 -0.15 3.16
N ASP A 221 -33.68 -1.31 2.97
CA ASP A 221 -33.92 -2.27 4.04
C ASP A 221 -32.62 -2.75 4.69
N GLU A 222 -32.59 -2.92 6.02
CA GLU A 222 -31.38 -3.30 6.75
C GLU A 222 -30.84 -4.68 6.31
N GLN A 223 -31.70 -5.64 5.95
CA GLN A 223 -31.28 -6.95 5.48
C GLN A 223 -30.66 -6.86 4.08
N GLU A 224 -31.20 -5.99 3.23
CA GLU A 224 -30.62 -5.71 1.91
C GLU A 224 -29.25 -5.03 2.05
N GLN A 225 -29.12 -4.06 2.96
CA GLN A 225 -27.83 -3.46 3.28
C GLN A 225 -26.84 -4.51 3.77
N GLN A 226 -27.23 -5.35 4.74
CA GLN A 226 -26.37 -6.43 5.26
C GLN A 226 -25.93 -7.36 4.15
N LYS A 227 -26.84 -7.77 3.26
CA LYS A 227 -26.53 -8.62 2.11
C LYS A 227 -25.47 -7.99 1.21
N ILE A 228 -25.60 -6.72 0.86
CA ILE A 228 -24.62 -5.99 0.04
C ILE A 228 -23.25 -5.98 0.73
N MET A 229 -23.21 -5.71 2.04
CA MET A 229 -21.96 -5.67 2.79
C MET A 229 -21.30 -7.05 2.84
N VAL A 230 -22.07 -8.11 3.10
CA VAL A 230 -21.59 -9.50 3.15
C VAL A 230 -21.08 -9.95 1.78
N GLU A 231 -21.83 -9.72 0.70
CA GLU A 231 -21.40 -10.06 -0.66
C GLU A 231 -20.10 -9.32 -1.04
N THR A 232 -19.96 -8.06 -0.62
CA THR A 232 -18.74 -7.29 -0.85
C THR A 232 -17.56 -7.87 -0.06
N ALA A 233 -17.76 -8.20 1.21
CA ALA A 233 -16.74 -8.84 2.06
C ALA A 233 -16.33 -10.21 1.50
N ASP A 234 -17.28 -11.04 1.10
CA ASP A 234 -17.03 -12.39 0.56
C ASP A 234 -16.35 -12.36 -0.81
N SER A 235 -16.58 -11.30 -1.60
CA SER A 235 -15.84 -11.06 -2.84
C SER A 235 -14.41 -10.54 -2.62
N SER A 236 -14.04 -10.23 -1.36
CA SER A 236 -12.75 -9.65 -1.03
C SER A 236 -11.65 -10.68 -1.14
N VAL A 237 -10.75 -10.39 -2.06
CA VAL A 237 -9.55 -11.18 -2.30
C VAL A 237 -8.41 -10.50 -1.60
N ALA A 238 -7.51 -11.31 -1.05
CA ALA A 238 -6.22 -10.78 -0.66
C ALA A 238 -5.58 -10.21 -1.91
N LEU A 239 -5.09 -8.98 -1.82
CA LEU A 239 -4.08 -8.52 -2.74
C LEU A 239 -2.93 -9.52 -2.59
N VAL A 240 -2.88 -10.47 -3.51
CA VAL A 240 -1.73 -11.31 -3.69
C VAL A 240 -0.69 -10.33 -4.17
N LEU A 241 0.11 -9.83 -3.23
CA LEU A 241 1.44 -9.35 -3.50
C LEU A 241 2.18 -10.58 -4.01
N SER A 242 1.89 -10.97 -5.24
CA SER A 242 2.83 -11.71 -6.01
C SER A 242 4.06 -10.81 -5.97
N SER A 243 5.10 -11.29 -5.30
CA SER A 243 6.47 -10.87 -5.58
C SER A 243 6.78 -10.95 -7.09
N SER A 244 5.92 -11.58 -7.87
CA SER A 244 5.73 -11.46 -9.31
C SER A 244 4.40 -10.79 -9.71
N LEU A 245 4.23 -9.47 -9.49
CA LEU A 245 3.48 -8.72 -10.50
C LEU A 245 4.16 -8.94 -11.86
N PRO A 246 3.47 -8.85 -13.00
CA PRO A 246 4.15 -8.63 -14.26
C PRO A 246 4.95 -7.34 -14.10
N GLN A 247 6.23 -7.50 -13.77
CA GLN A 247 7.22 -6.46 -13.78
C GLN A 247 7.35 -6.09 -15.26
N SER A 248 6.45 -5.24 -15.73
CA SER A 248 6.28 -4.93 -17.15
C SER A 248 7.55 -4.39 -17.77
N GLY A 249 8.48 -3.89 -16.93
CA GLY A 249 9.84 -3.53 -17.31
C GLY A 249 10.86 -4.66 -17.23
N LEU A 250 10.73 -5.61 -16.28
CA LEU A 250 11.77 -6.62 -16.06
C LEU A 250 11.94 -7.54 -17.27
N SER A 251 10.87 -7.98 -17.93
CA SER A 251 10.98 -8.91 -19.07
C SER A 251 11.92 -8.40 -20.16
N ASP A 252 12.00 -7.08 -20.33
CA ASP A 252 12.83 -6.45 -21.36
C ASP A 252 14.27 -6.23 -20.91
N ILE A 253 14.49 -5.98 -19.61
CA ILE A 253 15.81 -5.67 -19.05
C ILE A 253 16.45 -6.82 -18.26
N ALA A 254 15.77 -7.96 -18.13
CA ALA A 254 16.22 -9.05 -17.28
C ALA A 254 17.61 -9.57 -17.71
N GLY A 255 18.46 -9.85 -16.74
CA GLY A 255 19.77 -10.44 -16.96
C GLY A 255 20.92 -9.52 -16.55
N THR A 256 22.11 -9.85 -17.05
CA THR A 256 23.36 -9.14 -16.77
C THR A 256 23.71 -8.25 -17.94
N TRP A 257 24.10 -7.03 -17.63
CA TRP A 257 24.53 -6.01 -18.58
C TRP A 257 25.92 -5.51 -18.22
N GLU A 258 26.66 -5.03 -19.20
CA GLU A 258 27.99 -4.46 -19.01
C GLU A 258 28.01 -3.01 -19.50
N VAL A 259 28.63 -2.12 -18.72
CA VAL A 259 28.86 -0.73 -19.14
C VAL A 259 29.94 -0.68 -20.22
N VAL A 260 29.53 -0.33 -21.43
CA VAL A 260 30.41 -0.29 -22.62
C VAL A 260 30.79 1.12 -23.05
N GLY A 261 30.22 2.14 -22.43
CA GLY A 261 30.53 3.53 -22.71
C GLY A 261 29.68 4.49 -21.89
N HIS A 262 29.93 5.78 -22.06
CA HIS A 262 29.14 6.84 -21.44
C HIS A 262 29.06 8.08 -22.34
N VAL A 263 28.12 8.98 -22.04
CA VAL A 263 27.94 10.28 -22.69
C VAL A 263 27.56 11.32 -21.62
N GLU A 264 28.17 12.49 -21.72
CA GLU A 264 27.89 13.66 -20.88
C GLU A 264 27.29 14.78 -21.75
N PRO A 265 26.00 14.70 -22.13
CA PRO A 265 25.39 15.64 -23.08
C PRO A 265 25.07 17.02 -22.48
N GLY A 266 25.29 17.21 -21.18
CA GLY A 266 24.97 18.43 -20.43
C GLY A 266 25.85 18.58 -19.18
N ILE A 267 25.34 19.29 -18.17
CA ILE A 267 26.04 19.47 -16.89
C ILE A 267 26.01 18.14 -16.12
N SER A 268 27.18 17.59 -15.84
CA SER A 268 27.35 16.36 -15.06
C SER A 268 28.02 16.66 -13.73
N ALA A 269 27.55 16.03 -12.65
CA ALA A 269 28.20 16.09 -11.35
C ALA A 269 29.41 15.15 -11.30
N MET A 270 29.35 14.04 -12.04
CA MET A 270 30.47 13.12 -12.23
C MET A 270 31.38 13.60 -13.36
N SER A 271 32.69 13.51 -13.15
CA SER A 271 33.70 13.80 -14.17
C SER A 271 33.89 12.64 -15.16
N ASN A 272 34.45 12.94 -16.33
CA ASN A 272 34.77 11.94 -17.34
C ASN A 272 35.70 10.81 -16.83
N VAL A 273 36.67 11.15 -15.98
CA VAL A 273 37.59 10.18 -15.37
C VAL A 273 36.86 9.26 -14.39
N GLU A 274 35.92 9.80 -13.60
CA GLU A 274 35.07 8.99 -12.74
C GLU A 274 34.15 8.10 -13.57
N ALA A 275 33.55 8.62 -14.65
CA ALA A 275 32.72 7.86 -15.57
C ALA A 275 33.49 6.73 -16.27
N ASP A 276 34.75 6.95 -16.66
CA ASP A 276 35.62 5.91 -17.22
C ASP A 276 35.86 4.74 -16.25
N SER A 277 35.86 5.01 -14.93
CA SER A 277 35.99 3.96 -13.92
C SER A 277 34.79 3.00 -13.89
N TRP A 278 33.67 3.34 -14.54
CA TRP A 278 32.49 2.49 -14.68
C TRP A 278 32.54 1.54 -15.85
N LEU A 279 33.45 1.72 -16.81
CA LEU A 279 33.60 0.82 -17.93
C LEU A 279 33.84 -0.62 -17.45
N ARG A 280 33.16 -1.58 -18.10
CA ARG A 280 33.16 -3.02 -17.77
C ARG A 280 32.53 -3.39 -16.42
N LYS A 281 32.03 -2.43 -15.64
CA LYS A 281 31.19 -2.77 -14.49
C LYS A 281 29.89 -3.39 -14.98
N LYS A 282 29.34 -4.27 -14.14
CA LYS A 282 28.12 -5.01 -14.44
C LYS A 282 26.91 -4.38 -13.76
N ALA A 283 25.79 -4.50 -14.46
CA ALA A 283 24.46 -4.31 -13.90
C ALA A 283 23.72 -5.65 -13.94
N ARG A 284 22.87 -5.91 -12.96
CA ARG A 284 22.04 -7.12 -12.92
C ARG A 284 20.62 -6.76 -12.52
N TYR A 285 19.66 -7.19 -13.33
CA TYR A 285 18.24 -6.94 -13.09
C TYR A 285 17.49 -8.27 -13.11
N GLU A 286 16.91 -8.62 -11.97
CA GLU A 286 16.13 -9.82 -11.71
C GLU A 286 14.97 -9.51 -10.77
N ASN A 287 14.06 -10.46 -10.58
CA ASN A 287 12.89 -10.29 -9.70
C ASN A 287 13.27 -9.93 -8.25
N ALA A 288 14.36 -10.52 -7.75
CA ALA A 288 14.79 -10.39 -6.37
C ALA A 288 15.99 -9.43 -6.19
N ILE A 289 16.50 -8.87 -7.29
CA ILE A 289 17.69 -8.01 -7.20
C ILE A 289 17.84 -7.04 -8.36
N ALA A 290 18.16 -5.80 -8.02
CA ALA A 290 18.77 -4.84 -8.95
C ALA A 290 20.16 -4.51 -8.43
N GLU A 291 21.16 -4.54 -9.29
CA GLU A 291 22.55 -4.19 -8.97
C GLU A 291 23.12 -3.30 -10.07
N PHE A 292 23.88 -2.27 -9.68
CA PHE A 292 24.69 -1.46 -10.59
C PHE A 292 26.00 -1.07 -9.92
N GLY A 293 27.10 -1.74 -10.28
CA GLY A 293 28.36 -1.55 -9.56
C GLY A 293 28.26 -2.05 -8.11
N SER A 294 28.42 -1.15 -7.14
CA SER A 294 28.29 -1.45 -5.70
C SER A 294 26.87 -1.25 -5.16
N GLU A 295 26.01 -0.58 -5.92
CA GLU A 295 24.64 -0.26 -5.52
C GLU A 295 23.77 -1.50 -5.68
N ARG A 296 22.93 -1.77 -4.68
CA ARG A 296 22.17 -3.01 -4.60
C ARG A 296 20.81 -2.76 -3.98
N CYS A 297 19.78 -3.31 -4.62
CA CYS A 297 18.42 -3.36 -4.14
C CYS A 297 18.00 -4.83 -4.00
N THR A 298 17.59 -5.26 -2.80
CA THR A 298 17.21 -6.66 -2.56
C THR A 298 15.71 -6.95 -2.69
N ALA A 299 14.92 -5.90 -2.89
CA ALA A 299 13.50 -5.99 -3.17
C ALA A 299 13.10 -4.94 -4.23
N PRO A 300 13.55 -5.10 -5.49
CA PRO A 300 13.27 -4.14 -6.55
C PRO A 300 11.85 -4.31 -7.09
N SER A 301 11.29 -3.19 -7.54
CA SER A 301 10.09 -3.16 -8.37
C SER A 301 10.38 -2.37 -9.65
N TYR A 302 9.89 -2.89 -10.78
CA TYR A 302 10.17 -2.35 -12.11
C TYR A 302 8.87 -1.94 -12.79
N THR A 303 8.79 -0.68 -13.21
CA THR A 303 7.61 -0.14 -13.90
C THR A 303 8.02 0.39 -15.27
N LYS A 304 7.46 -0.20 -16.34
CA LYS A 304 7.68 0.28 -17.71
C LYS A 304 6.65 1.34 -18.08
N LYS A 305 7.12 2.44 -18.67
CA LYS A 305 6.31 3.48 -19.31
C LYS A 305 6.83 3.71 -20.73
N LEU A 306 5.92 3.93 -21.67
CA LEU A 306 6.27 4.42 -23.00
C LEU A 306 6.10 5.94 -23.01
N VAL A 307 7.14 6.67 -23.37
CA VAL A 307 7.14 8.14 -23.35
C VAL A 307 7.55 8.68 -24.72
N ASN A 308 7.09 9.89 -25.04
CA ASN A 308 7.60 10.62 -26.18
C ASN A 308 9.06 11.02 -25.91
N ALA A 309 9.99 10.53 -26.74
CA ALA A 309 11.42 10.74 -26.54
C ALA A 309 11.78 12.24 -26.57
N LYS A 310 11.22 13.01 -27.50
CA LYS A 310 11.57 14.43 -27.65
C LYS A 310 11.21 15.23 -26.40
N SER A 311 9.97 15.12 -25.91
CA SER A 311 9.56 15.87 -24.72
C SER A 311 10.25 15.35 -23.47
N TYR A 312 10.31 14.04 -23.28
CA TYR A 312 10.93 13.43 -22.09
C TYR A 312 12.38 13.88 -21.87
N PHE A 313 13.24 13.78 -22.90
CA PHE A 313 14.64 14.20 -22.77
C PHE A 313 14.81 15.71 -22.59
N MET A 314 13.90 16.52 -23.16
CA MET A 314 13.93 17.97 -23.01
C MET A 314 13.44 18.42 -21.62
N ASP A 315 12.41 17.76 -21.08
CA ASP A 315 11.78 18.15 -19.82
C ASP A 315 12.59 17.68 -18.62
N GLU A 316 13.03 16.42 -18.62
CA GLU A 316 13.76 15.81 -17.50
C GLU A 316 15.26 16.15 -17.52
N PHE A 317 15.87 16.20 -18.71
CA PHE A 317 17.33 16.28 -18.83
C PHE A 317 17.84 17.50 -19.60
N ARG A 318 16.96 18.30 -20.20
CA ARG A 318 17.30 19.49 -21.01
C ARG A 318 18.25 19.18 -22.18
N ILE A 319 18.15 17.97 -22.76
CA ILE A 319 18.96 17.52 -23.91
C ILE A 319 18.07 17.03 -25.06
N GLN A 320 18.66 16.84 -26.24
CA GLN A 320 17.98 16.22 -27.37
C GLN A 320 18.26 14.71 -27.39
N ALA A 321 17.21 13.89 -27.59
CA ALA A 321 17.32 12.43 -27.65
C ALA A 321 18.36 11.93 -28.68
N SER A 322 18.52 12.67 -29.79
CA SER A 322 19.50 12.37 -30.84
C SER A 322 20.95 12.43 -30.37
N GLN A 323 21.27 13.21 -29.33
CA GLN A 323 22.61 13.26 -28.73
C GLN A 323 22.99 11.93 -28.05
N LEU A 324 22.00 11.13 -27.66
CA LEU A 324 22.18 9.78 -27.12
C LEU A 324 21.98 8.69 -28.19
N GLY A 325 21.85 9.09 -29.46
CA GLY A 325 21.59 8.21 -30.59
C GLY A 325 20.21 7.55 -30.53
N ILE A 326 19.20 8.27 -30.03
CA ILE A 326 17.80 7.85 -30.06
C ILE A 326 17.10 8.65 -31.17
N THR A 327 16.60 7.94 -32.18
CA THR A 327 15.95 8.53 -33.36
C THR A 327 14.47 8.22 -33.45
N THR A 328 13.94 7.40 -32.54
CA THR A 328 12.53 7.06 -32.46
C THR A 328 11.75 8.16 -31.75
N ASN A 329 10.45 8.29 -32.08
CA ASN A 329 9.57 9.26 -31.42
C ASN A 329 9.19 8.84 -30.00
N GLU A 330 9.28 7.54 -29.70
CA GLU A 330 8.96 6.96 -28.41
C GLU A 330 10.13 6.14 -27.88
N ILE A 331 10.23 6.07 -26.55
CA ILE A 331 11.20 5.22 -25.84
C ILE A 331 10.53 4.59 -24.63
N ALA A 332 10.92 3.35 -24.33
CA ALA A 332 10.51 2.70 -23.09
C ALA A 332 11.44 3.12 -21.94
N VAL A 333 10.85 3.60 -20.85
CA VAL A 333 11.52 3.93 -19.60
C VAL A 333 11.11 2.89 -18.57
N VAL A 334 12.08 2.24 -17.94
CA VAL A 334 11.86 1.34 -16.82
C VAL A 334 12.37 2.02 -15.56
N GLU A 335 11.42 2.42 -14.72
CA GLU A 335 11.68 2.94 -13.39
C GLU A 335 11.99 1.77 -12.44
N VAL A 336 13.12 1.84 -11.75
CA VAL A 336 13.49 0.91 -10.68
C VAL A 336 13.21 1.60 -9.36
N LYS A 337 12.34 1.02 -8.53
CA LYS A 337 12.12 1.46 -7.15
C LYS A 337 12.56 0.37 -6.20
N CYS A 338 13.26 0.77 -5.14
CA CYS A 338 13.66 -0.15 -4.09
C CYS A 338 12.90 0.12 -2.80
N SER A 339 12.41 -0.95 -2.17
CA SER A 339 11.75 -0.84 -0.86
C SER A 339 12.73 -0.80 0.31
N ASP A 340 13.94 -1.33 0.13
CA ASP A 340 15.06 -1.03 1.03
C ASP A 340 15.72 0.27 0.54
N ALA A 341 16.09 1.16 1.46
CA ALA A 341 16.53 2.52 1.10
C ALA A 341 17.95 2.58 0.49
N ASP A 342 18.56 1.42 0.23
CA ASP A 342 19.97 1.30 -0.19
C ASP A 342 20.18 1.52 -1.70
N TRP A 343 19.11 1.71 -2.47
CA TRP A 343 19.19 2.11 -3.89
C TRP A 343 19.36 3.62 -4.02
N THR A 344 20.59 4.10 -3.86
CA THR A 344 20.89 5.53 -3.88
C THR A 344 20.94 6.06 -5.32
N ALA A 345 21.41 5.21 -6.25
CA ALA A 345 21.50 5.44 -7.69
C ALA A 345 21.94 4.14 -8.39
N PRO A 346 21.78 3.95 -9.70
CA PRO A 346 21.38 4.88 -10.75
C PRO A 346 19.85 5.03 -10.86
N GLY A 347 19.43 6.02 -11.64
CA GLY A 347 18.03 6.35 -11.86
C GLY A 347 17.29 5.37 -12.78
N SER A 348 16.46 5.92 -13.67
CA SER A 348 15.66 5.12 -14.59
C SER A 348 16.50 4.50 -15.72
N LEU A 349 16.05 3.34 -16.21
CA LEU A 349 16.63 2.64 -17.35
C LEU A 349 15.87 2.99 -18.63
N LEU A 350 16.60 3.35 -19.67
CA LEU A 350 16.05 3.74 -20.97
C LEU A 350 16.38 2.64 -21.97
N LEU A 351 15.35 2.00 -22.51
CA LEU A 351 15.52 0.88 -23.43
C LEU A 351 15.67 1.42 -24.84
N LYS A 352 16.86 1.27 -25.42
CA LYS A 352 17.07 1.57 -26.84
C LYS A 352 16.58 0.40 -27.71
N ASP A 353 16.95 -0.81 -27.32
CA ASP A 353 16.52 -2.06 -27.94
C ASP A 353 16.76 -3.25 -26.99
N GLN A 354 16.62 -4.49 -27.49
CA GLN A 354 16.79 -5.71 -26.68
C GLN A 354 18.23 -5.96 -26.20
N SER A 355 19.22 -5.29 -26.75
CA SER A 355 20.65 -5.48 -26.46
C SER A 355 21.35 -4.21 -25.99
N HIS A 356 20.66 -3.07 -25.94
CA HIS A 356 21.23 -1.79 -25.51
C HIS A 356 20.30 -1.03 -24.55
N LEU A 357 20.85 -0.65 -23.40
CA LEU A 357 20.21 0.23 -22.41
C LEU A 357 21.03 1.51 -22.22
N LEU A 358 20.35 2.55 -21.73
CA LEU A 358 21.00 3.66 -21.06
C LEU A 358 20.54 3.69 -19.60
N THR A 359 21.45 4.03 -18.71
CA THR A 359 21.10 4.43 -17.34
C THR A 359 21.71 5.78 -17.04
N VAL A 360 21.03 6.58 -16.21
CA VAL A 360 21.50 7.92 -15.85
C VAL A 360 21.92 7.95 -14.38
N TRP A 361 23.10 8.52 -14.14
CA TRP A 361 23.59 8.77 -12.79
C TRP A 361 24.51 9.98 -12.77
N ASP A 362 24.26 10.90 -11.85
CA ASP A 362 25.04 12.13 -11.66
C ASP A 362 25.26 12.94 -12.95
N GLY A 363 24.24 12.96 -13.80
CA GLY A 363 24.22 13.67 -15.09
C GLY A 363 24.89 12.91 -16.25
N VAL A 364 25.50 11.75 -15.99
CA VAL A 364 26.14 10.90 -16.99
C VAL A 364 25.16 9.83 -17.48
N PHE A 365 25.08 9.65 -18.80
CA PHE A 365 24.35 8.54 -19.41
C PHE A 365 25.31 7.40 -19.72
N PHE A 366 25.26 6.34 -18.93
CA PHE A 366 26.01 5.11 -19.20
C PHE A 366 25.28 4.27 -20.23
N LYS A 367 26.03 3.74 -21.20
CA LYS A 367 25.58 2.79 -22.20
C LYS A 367 25.86 1.38 -21.70
N LEU A 368 24.83 0.56 -21.65
CA LEU A 368 24.96 -0.83 -21.28
C LEU A 368 24.61 -1.73 -22.46
N SER A 369 25.30 -2.86 -22.57
CA SER A 369 24.97 -3.93 -23.51
C SER A 369 24.98 -5.30 -22.84
N ARG A 370 24.27 -6.26 -23.42
CA ARG A 370 24.26 -7.66 -22.97
C ARG A 370 24.59 -8.62 -24.10
#